data_AF-A0A2U8WIS3-F1
#
_entry.id   AF-A0A2U8WIS3-F1
#
_cell.length_a   1.000
_cell.length_b   1.000
_cell.length_c   1.000
_cell.angle_alpha   90.00
_cell.angle_beta   90.00
_cell.angle_gamma   90.00
#
_symmetry.space_group_name_H-M   'P 1'
#
loop_
_entity.id
_entity.type
_entity.pdbx_description
1 polymer ?
#
loop_
_entity_poly.entity_id
_entity_poly.type
_entity_poly.pdbx_seq_one_letter_code
_entity_poly.pdbx_strand_id
1 'polypeptide(L)'
;MRQFLAVPAAIVLTVAAVPLLAAPVTRGCFLSVDGRVLVDRPCDVDAMADGSFTFNTADRGGQVDYVAFVSRTGPATAQASWNGERGATHADAPLGPVRREGACWVNTRTRLCVRP
;
A
#
# COMPACT_ATOMS: atom_id res chain seq x y z
N MET A 1 -1.98 42.35 -60.52
CA MET A 1 -2.25 42.19 -59.07
C MET A 1 -2.02 40.73 -58.70
N ARG A 2 -1.05 40.45 -57.81
CA ARG A 2 -0.59 39.09 -57.46
C ARG A 2 -1.51 38.51 -56.37
N GLN A 3 -2.07 37.32 -56.62
CA GLN A 3 -2.85 36.56 -55.64
C GLN A 3 -1.88 35.72 -54.79
N PHE A 4 -1.95 35.86 -53.46
CA PHE A 4 -1.12 35.12 -52.50
C PHE A 4 -1.85 33.83 -52.08
N LEU A 5 -1.15 32.69 -52.21
CA LEU A 5 -1.57 31.38 -51.69
C LEU A 5 -1.45 31.36 -50.15
N ALA A 6 -2.50 30.95 -49.45
CA ALA A 6 -2.50 30.74 -48.00
C ALA A 6 -1.99 29.33 -47.65
N VAL A 7 -1.01 29.25 -46.76
CA VAL A 7 -0.46 28.00 -46.21
C VAL A 7 -1.21 27.67 -44.91
N PRO A 8 -1.80 26.46 -44.73
CA PRO A 8 -2.46 26.13 -43.48
C PRO A 8 -1.41 25.77 -42.42
N ALA A 9 -1.47 26.46 -41.27
CA ALA A 9 -0.66 26.14 -40.11
C ALA A 9 -1.22 24.90 -39.41
N ALA A 10 -0.47 23.80 -39.41
CA ALA A 10 -0.81 22.60 -38.65
C ALA A 10 -0.43 22.77 -37.18
N ILE A 11 -1.41 22.72 -36.29
CA ILE A 11 -1.23 22.79 -34.82
C ILE A 11 -0.91 21.38 -34.32
N VAL A 12 0.34 21.16 -33.89
CA VAL A 12 0.77 19.91 -33.23
C VAL A 12 0.42 20.02 -31.75
N LEU A 13 -0.56 19.24 -31.29
CA LEU A 13 -0.98 19.17 -29.90
C LEU A 13 -0.13 18.14 -29.14
N THR A 14 0.85 18.58 -28.37
CA THR A 14 1.64 17.70 -27.49
C THR A 14 0.85 17.41 -26.21
N VAL A 15 0.39 16.16 -26.06
CA VAL A 15 -0.26 15.70 -24.83
C VAL A 15 0.82 15.42 -23.78
N ALA A 16 0.93 16.28 -22.78
CA ALA A 16 1.75 16.01 -21.60
C ALA A 16 1.07 14.94 -20.74
N ALA A 17 1.70 13.76 -20.62
CA ALA A 17 1.26 12.73 -19.69
C ALA A 17 1.59 13.18 -18.26
N VAL A 18 0.56 13.50 -17.47
CA VAL A 18 0.74 13.79 -16.04
C VAL A 18 0.82 12.46 -15.28
N PRO A 19 1.92 12.15 -14.58
CA PRO A 19 2.00 10.95 -13.76
C PRO A 19 1.02 11.09 -12.58
N LEU A 20 0.05 10.18 -12.49
CA LEU A 20 -0.86 10.08 -11.34
C LEU A 20 -0.10 9.42 -10.20
N LEU A 21 0.43 10.21 -9.27
CA LEU A 21 0.90 9.69 -7.98
C LEU A 21 -0.32 9.16 -7.23
N ALA A 22 -0.47 7.83 -7.19
CA ALA A 22 -1.53 7.20 -6.43
C ALA A 22 -1.31 7.50 -4.94
N ALA A 23 -2.23 8.24 -4.32
CA ALA A 23 -2.22 8.46 -2.88
C ALA A 23 -2.55 7.15 -2.15
N PRO A 24 -2.01 6.93 -0.93
CA PRO A 24 -2.44 5.82 -0.08
C PRO A 24 -3.95 5.82 0.08
N VAL A 25 -4.55 4.64 0.00
CA VAL A 25 -5.99 4.48 0.21
C VAL A 25 -6.21 4.11 1.67
N THR A 26 -7.02 4.90 2.37
CA THR A 26 -7.44 4.57 3.72
C THR A 26 -8.40 3.37 3.68
N ARG A 27 -8.08 2.33 4.46
CA ARG A 27 -8.82 1.05 4.54
C ARG A 27 -9.04 0.63 5.99
N GLY A 28 -9.98 -0.30 6.21
CA GLY A 28 -10.16 -0.91 7.52
C GLY A 28 -9.11 -2.00 7.79
N CYS A 29 -8.19 -1.77 8.72
CA CYS A 29 -7.04 -2.66 8.93
C CYS A 29 -7.15 -3.41 10.25
N PHE A 30 -6.55 -4.60 10.30
CA PHE A 30 -6.43 -5.41 11.50
C PHE A 30 -5.03 -6.01 11.58
N LEU A 31 -4.39 -5.92 12.74
CA LEU A 31 -3.13 -6.60 13.03
C LEU A 31 -3.20 -7.20 14.43
N SER A 32 -3.03 -8.52 14.50
CA SER A 32 -2.70 -9.19 15.74
C SER A 32 -1.37 -9.92 15.63
N VAL A 33 -0.57 -9.87 16.69
CA VAL A 33 0.70 -10.59 16.80
C VAL A 33 0.75 -11.28 18.17
N ASP A 34 1.08 -12.57 18.17
CA ASP A 34 1.21 -13.41 19.37
C ASP A 34 0.00 -13.28 20.32
N GLY A 35 -1.21 -13.30 19.74
CA GLY A 35 -2.49 -13.25 20.46
C GLY A 35 -2.94 -11.85 20.90
N ARG A 36 -2.16 -10.79 20.63
CA ARG A 36 -2.52 -9.41 20.98
C ARG A 36 -3.01 -8.65 19.76
N VAL A 37 -4.15 -7.98 19.88
CA VAL A 37 -4.66 -7.06 18.85
C VAL A 37 -3.95 -5.72 19.02
N LEU A 38 -3.22 -5.31 17.99
CA LEU A 38 -2.42 -4.08 17.96
C LEU A 38 -3.12 -2.99 17.13
N VAL A 39 -3.81 -3.41 16.07
CA VAL A 39 -4.55 -2.53 15.17
C VAL A 39 -5.92 -3.15 14.91
N ASP A 40 -6.98 -2.37 15.10
CA ASP A 40 -8.32 -2.61 14.55
C ASP A 40 -8.98 -1.26 14.27
N ARG A 41 -8.51 -0.60 13.20
CA ARG A 41 -8.84 0.80 12.89
C ARG A 41 -8.48 1.13 11.43
N PRO A 42 -8.89 2.31 10.92
CA PRO A 42 -8.43 2.78 9.63
C PRO A 42 -6.91 2.91 9.55
N CYS A 43 -6.35 2.57 8.39
CA CYS A 43 -4.93 2.70 8.10
C CYS A 43 -4.71 3.06 6.62
N ASP A 44 -3.53 3.57 6.31
CA ASP A 44 -3.10 3.87 4.95
C ASP A 44 -2.43 2.64 4.35
N VAL A 45 -2.79 2.30 3.11
CA VAL A 45 -2.27 1.12 2.42
C VAL A 45 -1.60 1.55 1.12
N ASP A 46 -0.32 1.23 0.98
CA ASP A 46 0.42 1.40 -0.26
C ASP A 46 0.55 0.05 -0.95
N ALA A 47 -0.21 -0.13 -2.03
CA ALA A 47 -0.19 -1.35 -2.83
C ALA A 47 0.91 -1.29 -3.89
N MET A 48 1.62 -2.41 -4.06
CA MET A 48 2.64 -2.61 -5.08
C MET A 48 2.08 -3.38 -6.29
N ALA A 49 2.75 -3.30 -7.43
CA ALA A 49 2.29 -3.92 -8.68
C ALA A 49 2.21 -5.45 -8.63
N ASP A 50 3.06 -6.09 -7.83
CA ASP A 50 3.06 -7.53 -7.58
C ASP A 50 1.99 -7.95 -6.55
N GLY A 51 1.18 -7.01 -6.05
CA GLY A 51 0.18 -7.21 -5.01
C GLY A 51 0.75 -7.31 -3.59
N SER A 52 2.07 -7.11 -3.41
CA SER A 52 2.65 -6.80 -2.10
C SER A 52 2.11 -5.45 -1.61
N PHE A 53 2.17 -5.19 -0.31
CA PHE A 53 1.70 -3.91 0.23
C PHE A 53 2.30 -3.61 1.59
N THR A 54 2.37 -2.31 1.90
CA THR A 54 2.52 -1.82 3.27
C THR A 54 1.16 -1.43 3.83
N PHE A 55 1.00 -1.54 5.14
CA PHE A 55 -0.05 -0.83 5.85
C PHE A 55 0.58 0.01 6.95
N ASN A 56 0.16 1.27 7.05
CA ASN A 56 0.71 2.27 7.94
C ASN A 56 -0.40 2.86 8.81
N THR A 57 -0.16 2.95 10.12
CA THR A 57 -1.06 3.64 11.04
C THR A 57 -0.33 4.77 11.73
N ALA A 58 -1.10 5.79 12.11
CA ALA A 58 -0.64 6.87 12.96
C ALA A 58 -1.44 6.92 14.27
N ASP A 59 -0.80 7.38 15.33
CA ASP A 59 -1.46 7.63 16.59
C ASP A 59 -2.33 8.90 16.54
N ARG A 60 -2.94 9.29 17.66
CA ARG A 60 -3.80 10.49 17.70
C ARG A 60 -3.04 11.80 17.46
N GLY A 61 -1.73 11.80 17.65
CA GLY A 61 -0.85 12.94 17.39
C GLY A 61 -0.26 12.94 15.97
N GLY A 62 -0.68 11.99 15.12
CA GLY A 62 -0.18 11.87 13.75
C GLY A 62 1.22 11.26 13.64
N GLN A 63 1.77 10.70 14.73
CA GLN A 63 3.05 10.01 14.70
C GLN A 63 2.86 8.57 14.25
N VAL A 64 3.88 7.98 13.62
CA VAL A 64 3.85 6.56 13.22
C VAL A 64 3.50 5.68 14.42
N ASP A 65 2.63 4.69 14.22
CA ASP A 65 2.14 3.78 15.27
C ASP A 65 2.56 2.34 14.97
N TYR A 66 1.89 1.70 14.01
CA TYR A 66 2.25 0.38 13.50
C TYR A 66 2.43 0.43 11.99
N VAL A 67 3.50 -0.22 11.55
CA VAL A 67 3.81 -0.46 10.14
C VAL A 67 3.96 -1.96 9.94
N ALA A 68 3.36 -2.49 8.88
CA ALA A 68 3.61 -3.86 8.45
C ALA A 68 3.76 -3.94 6.93
N PHE A 69 4.51 -4.95 6.51
CA PHE A 69 4.75 -5.25 5.11
C PHE A 69 4.38 -6.70 4.82
N VAL A 70 3.68 -6.89 3.70
CA VAL A 70 3.38 -8.21 3.15
C VAL A 70 4.00 -8.30 1.77
N SER A 71 5.02 -9.15 1.64
CA SER A 71 5.70 -9.45 0.38
C SER A 71 5.12 -10.72 -0.23
N ARG A 72 4.40 -10.59 -1.34
CA ARG A 72 3.79 -11.74 -2.02
C ARG A 72 4.86 -12.64 -2.62
N THR A 73 4.77 -13.92 -2.31
CA THR A 73 5.61 -14.97 -2.89
C THR A 73 4.83 -15.90 -3.83
N GLY A 74 3.50 -15.75 -3.90
CA GLY A 74 2.63 -16.52 -4.77
C GLY A 74 1.16 -16.06 -4.72
N PRO A 75 0.23 -16.77 -5.38
CA PRO A 75 -1.20 -16.44 -5.38
C PRO A 75 -1.81 -16.35 -3.98
N ALA A 76 -1.44 -17.26 -3.08
CA ALA A 76 -1.97 -17.36 -1.73
C ALA A 76 -0.89 -17.46 -0.65
N THR A 77 0.36 -17.11 -0.97
CA THR A 77 1.52 -17.17 -0.07
C THR A 77 2.26 -15.84 -0.06
N ALA A 78 2.78 -15.45 1.11
CA ALA A 78 3.57 -14.25 1.29
C ALA A 78 4.53 -14.40 2.48
N GLN A 79 5.51 -13.51 2.56
CA GLN A 79 6.29 -13.25 3.78
C GLN A 79 5.74 -11.97 4.43
N ALA A 80 5.58 -11.98 5.74
CA ALA A 80 5.13 -10.82 6.49
C ALA A 80 6.18 -10.35 7.50
N SER A 81 6.23 -9.04 7.69
CA SER A 81 7.03 -8.37 8.72
C SER A 81 6.27 -7.15 9.25
N TRP A 82 6.69 -6.68 10.41
CA TRP A 82 6.10 -5.53 11.10
C TRP A 82 7.17 -4.78 11.86
N ASN A 83 6.80 -3.69 12.51
CA ASN A 83 7.75 -2.85 13.21
C ASN A 83 8.25 -3.40 14.55
N GLY A 84 7.64 -4.47 15.08
CA GLY A 84 8.06 -5.14 16.32
C GLY A 84 7.67 -4.38 17.59
N GLU A 85 7.76 -3.05 17.54
CA GLU A 85 7.48 -2.13 18.61
C GLU A 85 6.65 -0.96 18.09
N ARG A 86 5.70 -0.51 18.91
CA ARG A 86 4.88 0.66 18.63
C ARG A 86 5.77 1.90 18.41
N GLY A 87 5.54 2.62 17.31
CA GLY A 87 6.28 3.84 16.97
C GLY A 87 7.55 3.63 16.15
N ALA A 88 8.03 2.39 16.02
CA ALA A 88 9.11 2.10 15.09
C ALA A 88 8.65 2.29 13.64
N THR A 89 9.52 2.87 12.81
CA THR A 89 9.18 3.38 11.48
C THR A 89 9.44 2.42 10.32
N HIS A 90 9.99 1.23 10.61
CA HIS A 90 10.36 0.23 9.61
C HIS A 90 9.75 -1.12 9.96
N ALA A 91 9.33 -1.89 8.95
CA ALA A 91 8.74 -3.21 9.13
C ALA A 91 9.77 -4.33 9.02
N ASP A 92 10.78 -4.34 9.88
CA ASP A 92 11.91 -5.28 9.77
C ASP A 92 11.76 -6.52 10.67
N ALA A 93 10.86 -6.49 11.65
CA ALA A 93 10.64 -7.61 12.56
C ALA A 93 9.85 -8.73 11.84
N PRO A 94 10.39 -9.95 11.72
CA PRO A 94 9.74 -11.01 10.94
C PRO A 94 8.51 -11.59 11.66
N LEU A 95 7.37 -11.61 10.95
CA LEU A 95 6.19 -12.41 11.32
C LEU A 95 6.23 -13.80 10.66
N GLY A 96 7.04 -13.94 9.61
CA GLY A 96 7.29 -15.19 8.90
C GLY A 96 6.34 -15.43 7.73
N PRO A 97 6.32 -16.66 7.20
CA PRO A 97 5.43 -17.04 6.10
C PRO A 97 3.96 -16.96 6.53
N VAL A 98 3.13 -16.42 5.65
CA VAL A 98 1.68 -16.27 5.84
C VAL A 98 0.92 -16.79 4.62
N ARG A 99 -0.33 -17.20 4.86
CA ARG A 99 -1.25 -17.68 3.83
C ARG A 99 -2.47 -16.76 3.74
N ARG A 100 -3.02 -16.66 2.54
CA ARG A 100 -4.20 -15.83 2.30
C ARG A 100 -5.47 -16.53 2.78
N GLU A 101 -6.23 -15.86 3.64
CA GLU A 101 -7.55 -16.28 4.10
C GLU A 101 -8.52 -15.09 3.97
N GLY A 102 -9.35 -15.09 2.94
CA GLY A 102 -10.27 -13.99 2.67
C GLY A 102 -9.53 -12.66 2.45
N ALA A 103 -9.76 -11.68 3.32
CA ALA A 103 -9.08 -10.37 3.30
C ALA A 103 -7.78 -10.35 4.13
N CYS A 104 -7.39 -11.48 4.70
CA CYS A 104 -6.30 -11.57 5.67
C CYS A 104 -5.13 -12.41 5.17
N TRP A 105 -3.96 -12.11 5.71
CA TRP A 105 -2.76 -12.92 5.67
C TRP A 105 -2.50 -13.44 7.07
N VAL A 106 -2.41 -14.77 7.21
CA VAL A 106 -2.40 -15.41 8.52
C VAL A 106 -1.33 -16.48 8.66
N ASN A 107 -0.88 -16.67 9.89
CA ASN A 107 -0.20 -17.88 10.35
C ASN A 107 -0.53 -18.09 11.84
N THR A 108 0.22 -18.95 12.53
CA THR A 108 0.00 -19.23 13.96
C THR A 108 0.25 -18.04 14.89
N ARG A 109 1.06 -17.07 14.46
CA ARG A 109 1.46 -15.90 15.25
C ARG A 109 0.71 -14.64 14.87
N THR A 110 0.32 -14.50 13.60
CA THR A 110 -0.22 -13.25 13.09
C THR A 110 -1.51 -13.43 12.30
N ARG A 111 -2.34 -12.39 12.38
CA ARG A 111 -3.43 -12.13 11.43
C ARG A 111 -3.32 -10.67 11.04
N LEU A 112 -3.13 -10.43 9.74
CA LEU A 112 -3.02 -9.11 9.15
C LEU A 112 -4.09 -8.99 8.06
N CYS A 113 -5.05 -8.08 8.21
CA CYS A 113 -6.16 -7.91 7.27
C CYS A 113 -6.21 -6.49 6.72
N VAL A 114 -6.55 -6.38 5.44
CA VAL A 114 -6.92 -5.12 4.80
C VAL A 114 -8.31 -5.29 4.21
N ARG A 115 -9.30 -4.62 4.81
CA ARG A 115 -10.71 -4.70 4.42
C ARG A 115 -11.08 -3.53 3.49
N PRO A 116 -12.08 -3.71 2.61
CA PRO A 116 -12.59 -2.64 1.75
C PRO A 116 -12.92 -1.37 2.53
#